data_AF-A0A520K477-F1
#
_entry.id   AF-A0A520K477-F1
#
_cell.length_a   1.000
_cell.length_b   1.000
_cell.length_c   1.000
_cell.angle_alpha   90.00
_cell.angle_beta   90.00
_cell.angle_gamma   90.00
#
_symmetry.space_group_name_H-M   'P 1'
#
loop_
_entity.id
_entity.type
_entity.pdbx_description
1 polymer ?
#
loop_
_entity_poly.entity_id
_entity_poly.type
_entity_poly.pdbx_seq_one_letter_code
_entity_poly.pdbx_strand_id
1 'polypeptide(L)'
;MISSPCGAATGAQQHAERLGFDTVSLKTFENTNELTSILTEVQKDEPNILLFSAHFQEAVVFVSAAKEVGLSPELFGVLIAPSDPAFTIRLGKDAEYILGTAQWTTDSPYYGPVFGSAKDYSQLFRARYNKTPDYHAAAASACGVAFQLALEDAAAVNREKVREALASMDIMTFYGRIKFDERGMDIYNPMSVVQIQRGSIVTIWPEHFATGSIRYPTPSWEERASELKVAVLHFGHIGDYGWTYEAHRGAQAMAEALPYINLSEREDAVGPHTSEILRAYAEAGNKVIFCHSWEFGESIEEVAGEYPDVIFMWGAGTEKKAPNAGIYFGRMYEARYLTGIVAGAMTKSNKIGYAAALPIPEVVRGINAFARGVAAVNPDATVHVEWIGEWYNPPKEKKVTISLIEQGCDVITHHSDSYAPGEAAEEKGVYYISYHSDMRRFAPHVFLTGAVWNWTPIMTDIVEAARNGTWDEYSGQDWWYGLAEGGVKLAPFGDAVPEEVRAKVKANEQALMKGEVEVFPEMTDEELRALYYLESNIVGKLPPA
;
A
#
# COMPACT_ATOMS: atom_id res chain seq x y z
N MET A 1 -8.74 16.12 29.25
CA MET A 1 -10.02 15.38 29.34
C MET A 1 -11.18 16.36 29.44
N ILE A 2 -12.24 16.18 28.64
CA ILE A 2 -13.48 16.99 28.70
C ILE A 2 -14.70 16.06 28.72
N SER A 3 -15.67 16.24 29.63
CA SER A 3 -16.85 15.35 29.70
C SER A 3 -18.12 16.01 30.27
N SER A 4 -19.31 15.54 29.84
CA SER A 4 -20.61 15.98 30.39
C SER A 4 -21.02 15.25 31.71
N PRO A 5 -20.55 14.02 32.00
CA PRO A 5 -20.60 13.44 33.35
C PRO A 5 -19.23 13.38 34.08
N CYS A 6 -19.19 13.84 35.34
CA CYS A 6 -17.98 13.85 36.18
C CYS A 6 -17.33 12.45 36.36
N GLY A 7 -18.13 11.38 36.38
CA GLY A 7 -17.66 10.02 36.63
C GLY A 7 -16.73 9.46 35.54
N ALA A 8 -17.03 9.71 34.27
CA ALA A 8 -16.22 9.22 33.16
C ALA A 8 -14.86 9.93 33.11
N ALA A 9 -14.86 11.25 33.32
CA ALA A 9 -13.64 12.05 33.37
C ALA A 9 -12.72 11.62 34.52
N THR A 10 -13.29 11.36 35.71
CA THR A 10 -12.55 10.89 36.89
C THR A 10 -11.95 9.50 36.67
N GLY A 11 -12.72 8.56 36.13
CA GLY A 11 -12.24 7.21 35.85
C GLY A 11 -11.12 7.19 34.81
N ALA A 12 -11.25 8.00 33.75
CA ALA A 12 -10.22 8.16 32.73
C ALA A 12 -8.93 8.77 33.28
N GLN A 13 -9.02 9.81 34.11
CA GLN A 13 -7.87 10.40 34.80
C GLN A 13 -7.12 9.36 35.65
N GLN A 14 -7.83 8.64 36.52
CA GLN A 14 -7.23 7.61 37.38
C GLN A 14 -6.59 6.48 36.58
N HIS A 15 -7.11 6.17 35.39
CA HIS A 15 -6.49 5.20 34.50
C HIS A 15 -5.25 5.74 33.81
N ALA A 16 -5.31 6.98 33.30
CA ALA A 16 -4.18 7.65 32.67
C ALA A 16 -2.98 7.79 33.63
N GLU A 17 -3.24 8.22 34.87
CA GLU A 17 -2.20 8.35 35.91
C GLU A 17 -1.56 6.99 36.24
N ARG A 18 -2.35 5.90 36.30
CA ARG A 18 -1.81 4.54 36.50
C ARG A 18 -0.92 4.07 35.36
N LEU A 19 -1.15 4.58 34.14
CA LEU A 19 -0.33 4.29 32.96
C LEU A 19 0.87 5.24 32.83
N GLY A 20 1.04 6.21 33.74
CA GLY A 20 2.15 7.15 33.74
C GLY A 20 1.94 8.40 32.87
N PHE A 21 0.69 8.70 32.47
CA PHE A 21 0.36 9.95 31.78
C PHE A 21 0.12 11.10 32.76
N ASP A 22 0.60 12.29 32.40
CA ASP A 22 0.30 13.53 33.11
C ASP A 22 -1.05 14.10 32.65
N THR A 23 -1.94 14.38 33.60
CA THR A 23 -3.21 15.05 33.30
C THR A 23 -3.02 16.56 33.36
N VAL A 24 -2.83 17.18 32.19
CA VAL A 24 -2.62 18.65 32.09
C VAL A 24 -3.92 19.47 32.19
N SER A 25 -5.06 18.87 31.82
CA SER A 25 -6.37 19.55 31.87
C SER A 25 -7.53 18.57 32.06
N LEU A 26 -8.43 18.90 32.99
CA LEU A 26 -9.67 18.17 33.27
C LEU A 26 -10.82 19.18 33.37
N LYS A 27 -11.75 19.12 32.42
CA LYS A 27 -12.88 20.05 32.33
C LYS A 27 -14.19 19.29 32.23
N THR A 28 -15.26 19.90 32.74
CA THR A 28 -16.63 19.45 32.53
C THR A 28 -17.41 20.56 31.85
N PHE A 29 -18.48 20.18 31.13
CA PHE A 29 -19.37 21.15 30.50
C PHE A 29 -20.82 20.77 30.75
N GLU A 30 -21.69 21.77 30.90
CA GLU A 30 -23.14 21.55 31.04
C GLU A 30 -23.87 21.81 29.71
N ASN A 31 -23.37 22.76 28.92
CA ASN A 31 -23.96 23.17 27.64
C ASN A 31 -22.91 23.23 26.53
N THR A 32 -23.30 22.87 25.30
CA THR A 32 -22.40 22.90 24.14
C THR A 32 -21.88 24.30 23.79
N ASN A 33 -22.59 25.37 24.16
CA ASN A 33 -22.18 26.75 23.89
C ASN A 33 -20.89 27.15 24.62
N GLU A 34 -20.50 26.40 25.65
CA GLU A 34 -19.27 26.64 26.43
C GLU A 34 -18.05 25.95 25.81
N LEU A 35 -18.25 25.00 24.88
CA LEU A 35 -17.18 24.14 24.37
C LEU A 35 -16.05 24.94 23.72
N THR A 36 -16.35 25.96 22.91
CA THR A 36 -15.32 26.80 22.27
C THR A 36 -14.44 27.51 23.30
N SER A 37 -15.03 28.04 24.38
CA SER A 37 -14.27 28.68 25.47
C SER A 37 -13.41 27.65 26.22
N ILE A 38 -13.99 26.50 26.57
CA ILE A 38 -13.27 25.42 27.26
C ILE A 38 -12.08 24.94 26.42
N LEU A 39 -12.30 24.73 25.12
CA LEU A 39 -11.27 24.30 24.18
C LEU A 39 -10.16 25.34 24.02
N THR A 40 -10.49 26.64 24.04
CA THR A 40 -9.51 27.73 24.00
C THR A 40 -8.63 27.75 25.25
N GLU A 41 -9.17 27.39 26.42
CA GLU A 41 -8.37 27.22 27.64
C GLU A 41 -7.47 25.98 27.52
N VAL A 42 -8.03 24.84 27.13
CA VAL A 42 -7.31 23.58 27.00
C VAL A 42 -6.18 23.67 25.96
N GLN A 43 -6.34 24.47 24.91
CA GLN A 43 -5.29 24.70 23.92
C GLN A 43 -4.01 25.29 24.53
N LYS A 44 -4.14 26.13 25.57
CA LYS A 44 -2.98 26.75 26.25
C LYS A 44 -2.19 25.74 27.08
N ASP A 45 -2.81 24.62 27.44
CA ASP A 45 -2.18 23.53 28.18
C ASP A 45 -1.39 22.58 27.25
N GLU A 46 -1.40 22.84 25.93
CA GLU A 46 -0.67 22.09 24.88
C GLU A 46 -0.77 20.55 25.01
N PRO A 47 -1.98 19.96 25.07
CA PRO A 47 -2.12 18.53 25.29
C PRO A 47 -1.68 17.72 24.07
N ASN A 48 -0.87 16.67 24.25
CA ASN A 48 -0.59 15.68 23.20
C ASN A 48 -1.81 14.77 22.92
N ILE A 49 -2.66 14.56 23.93
CA ILE A 49 -3.84 13.68 23.87
C ILE A 49 -5.06 14.45 24.39
N LEU A 50 -6.12 14.53 23.57
CA LEU A 50 -7.41 15.06 23.99
C LEU A 50 -8.48 13.99 23.88
N LEU A 51 -9.09 13.64 25.01
CA LEU A 51 -10.26 12.77 25.05
C LEU A 51 -11.50 13.57 25.46
N PHE A 52 -12.58 13.33 24.73
CA PHE A 52 -13.89 13.91 24.94
C PHE A 52 -14.94 12.81 25.13
N SER A 53 -15.84 13.00 26.09
CA SER A 53 -16.92 12.05 26.38
C SER A 53 -18.24 12.77 26.59
N ALA A 54 -19.16 12.57 25.64
CA ALA A 54 -20.53 13.05 25.70
C ALA A 54 -21.42 12.25 24.73
N HIS A 55 -22.69 12.64 24.58
CA HIS A 55 -23.58 12.05 23.57
C HIS A 55 -23.25 12.55 22.15
N PHE A 56 -23.89 11.94 21.16
CA PHE A 56 -23.57 12.11 19.75
C PHE A 56 -23.63 13.57 19.28
N GLN A 57 -24.64 14.34 19.69
CA GLN A 57 -24.81 15.71 19.21
C GLN A 57 -23.71 16.64 19.76
N GLU A 58 -23.39 16.48 21.04
CA GLU A 58 -22.31 17.21 21.71
C GLU A 58 -20.95 16.85 21.11
N ALA A 59 -20.74 15.58 20.73
CA ALA A 59 -19.53 15.13 20.04
C ALA A 59 -19.36 15.80 18.67
N VAL A 60 -20.43 15.94 17.89
CA VAL A 60 -20.39 16.66 16.60
C VAL A 60 -20.03 18.13 16.83
N VAL A 61 -20.67 18.79 17.79
CA VAL A 61 -20.38 20.21 18.11
C VAL A 61 -18.95 20.37 18.62
N PHE A 62 -18.47 19.45 19.45
CA PHE A 62 -17.11 19.45 19.98
C PHE A 62 -16.05 19.40 18.86
N VAL A 63 -16.22 18.53 17.86
CA VAL A 63 -15.29 18.45 16.72
C VAL A 63 -15.28 19.75 15.93
N SER A 64 -16.46 20.32 15.65
CA SER A 64 -16.55 21.62 14.97
C SER A 64 -15.88 22.74 15.77
N ALA A 65 -16.10 22.80 17.08
CA ALA A 65 -15.48 23.79 17.96
C ALA A 65 -13.95 23.59 18.09
N ALA A 66 -13.47 22.35 18.15
CA ALA A 66 -12.03 22.04 18.21
C ALA A 66 -11.30 22.50 16.95
N LYS A 67 -11.94 22.33 15.79
CA LYS A 67 -11.48 22.86 14.51
C LYS A 67 -11.51 24.38 14.48
N GLU A 68 -12.58 25.01 14.94
CA GLU A 68 -12.72 26.47 14.99
C GLU A 68 -11.58 27.13 15.79
N VAL A 69 -11.19 26.55 16.92
CA VAL A 69 -10.07 27.08 17.73
C VAL A 69 -8.70 26.61 17.25
N GLY A 70 -8.62 25.71 16.28
CA GLY A 70 -7.35 25.16 15.77
C GLY A 70 -6.65 24.16 16.71
N LEU A 71 -7.36 23.55 17.67
CA LEU A 71 -6.75 22.61 18.61
C LEU A 71 -6.52 21.24 17.94
N SER A 72 -5.26 20.89 17.69
CA SER A 72 -4.83 19.68 16.97
C SER A 72 -3.82 18.85 17.80
N PRO A 73 -4.27 18.12 18.83
CA PRO A 73 -3.41 17.19 19.58
C PRO A 73 -3.00 16.02 18.69
N GLU A 74 -1.88 15.37 19.00
CA GLU A 74 -1.38 14.20 18.27
C GLU A 74 -2.36 13.01 18.32
N LEU A 75 -3.16 12.91 19.37
CA LEU A 75 -4.24 11.95 19.48
C LEU A 75 -5.55 12.63 19.90
N PHE A 76 -6.60 12.38 19.12
CA PHE A 76 -7.91 12.97 19.30
C PHE A 76 -8.96 11.86 19.49
N GLY A 77 -9.49 11.72 20.70
CA GLY A 77 -10.46 10.67 21.06
C GLY A 77 -11.83 11.22 21.42
N VAL A 78 -12.88 10.66 20.83
CA VAL A 78 -14.27 10.96 21.13
C VAL A 78 -14.96 9.66 21.49
N LEU A 79 -15.44 9.55 22.73
CA LEU A 79 -16.04 8.31 23.22
C LEU A 79 -17.32 8.00 22.44
N ILE A 80 -17.44 6.77 21.95
CA ILE A 80 -18.61 6.19 21.27
C ILE A 80 -18.96 6.79 19.90
N ALA A 81 -19.12 8.11 19.77
CA ALA A 81 -19.70 8.72 18.57
C ALA A 81 -19.04 8.31 17.23
N PRO A 82 -17.70 8.18 17.13
CA PRO A 82 -17.05 7.77 15.88
C PRO A 82 -17.33 6.31 15.46
N SER A 83 -17.92 5.49 16.32
CA SER A 83 -18.37 4.14 15.96
C SER A 83 -19.73 4.11 15.25
N ASP A 84 -20.43 5.24 15.19
CA ASP A 84 -21.69 5.39 14.46
C ASP A 84 -21.42 5.97 13.06
N PRO A 85 -21.84 5.29 11.97
CA PRO A 85 -21.72 5.81 10.61
C PRO A 85 -22.31 7.21 10.40
N ALA A 86 -23.30 7.63 11.20
CA ALA A 86 -23.85 8.98 11.14
C ALA A 86 -22.81 10.06 11.48
N PHE A 87 -21.76 9.73 12.25
CA PHE A 87 -20.71 10.66 12.64
C PHE A 87 -19.88 11.10 11.43
N THR A 88 -19.40 10.14 10.63
CA THR A 88 -18.66 10.44 9.39
C THR A 88 -19.54 11.12 8.36
N ILE A 89 -20.82 10.74 8.25
CA ILE A 89 -21.78 11.42 7.37
C ILE A 89 -21.96 12.89 7.76
N ARG A 90 -22.01 13.19 9.07
CA ARG A 90 -22.30 14.54 9.56
C ARG A 90 -21.09 15.47 9.50
N LEU A 91 -19.92 14.97 9.84
CA LEU A 91 -18.67 15.76 9.92
C LEU A 91 -17.85 15.69 8.63
N GLY A 92 -18.11 14.72 7.75
CA GLY A 92 -17.33 14.51 6.53
C GLY A 92 -15.84 14.34 6.86
N LYS A 93 -15.00 15.11 6.18
CA LYS A 93 -13.54 15.12 6.38
C LYS A 93 -13.10 15.52 7.79
N ASP A 94 -13.91 16.25 8.53
CA ASP A 94 -13.57 16.69 9.89
C ASP A 94 -13.66 15.52 10.89
N ALA A 95 -14.26 14.39 10.49
CA ALA A 95 -14.24 13.15 11.28
C ALA A 95 -12.89 12.42 11.21
N GLU A 96 -12.04 12.71 10.22
CA GLU A 96 -10.79 11.97 9.98
C GLU A 96 -9.85 11.98 11.19
N TYR A 97 -9.17 10.85 11.37
CA TYR A 97 -8.22 10.55 12.45
C TYR A 97 -8.82 10.44 13.85
N ILE A 98 -10.10 10.81 14.04
CA ILE A 98 -10.75 10.76 15.35
C ILE A 98 -10.89 9.31 15.79
N LEU A 99 -10.37 9.01 17.00
CA LEU A 99 -10.56 7.74 17.66
C LEU A 99 -11.94 7.67 18.31
N GLY A 100 -12.59 6.52 18.18
CA GLY A 100 -13.79 6.15 18.90
C GLY A 100 -13.58 4.88 19.69
N THR A 101 -14.49 4.64 20.62
CA THR A 101 -14.59 3.37 21.34
C THR A 101 -15.89 2.69 20.97
N ALA A 102 -15.86 1.40 20.66
CA ALA A 102 -17.04 0.64 20.30
C ALA A 102 -17.12 -0.63 21.15
N GLN A 103 -18.28 -0.96 21.70
CA GLN A 103 -18.48 -2.26 22.36
C GLN A 103 -18.61 -3.41 21.35
N TRP A 104 -18.92 -3.06 20.11
CA TRP A 104 -19.09 -3.99 19.01
C TRP A 104 -18.81 -3.30 17.68
N THR A 105 -18.22 -4.04 16.75
CA THR A 105 -18.01 -3.65 15.36
C THR A 105 -18.40 -4.79 14.44
N THR A 106 -18.60 -4.53 13.15
CA THR A 106 -18.86 -5.59 12.16
C THR A 106 -17.72 -6.59 12.01
N ASP A 107 -16.54 -6.25 12.55
CA ASP A 107 -15.34 -7.09 12.54
C ASP A 107 -15.18 -7.89 13.83
N SER A 108 -16.09 -7.74 14.79
CA SER A 108 -16.02 -8.45 16.07
C SER A 108 -15.97 -9.97 15.84
N PRO A 109 -15.05 -10.69 16.48
CA PRO A 109 -14.73 -12.09 16.15
C PRO A 109 -15.72 -13.08 16.77
N TYR A 110 -16.86 -12.59 17.26
CA TYR A 110 -17.80 -13.39 18.05
C TYR A 110 -18.83 -14.08 17.17
N TYR A 111 -19.27 -15.25 17.63
CA TYR A 111 -20.26 -16.07 16.96
C TYR A 111 -21.31 -16.52 17.97
N GLY A 112 -22.59 -16.41 17.57
CA GLY A 112 -23.73 -16.82 18.38
C GLY A 112 -24.72 -17.70 17.63
N PRO A 113 -25.57 -18.44 18.36
CA PRO A 113 -26.50 -19.40 17.77
C PRO A 113 -27.66 -18.77 16.98
N VAL A 114 -28.01 -17.49 17.24
CA VAL A 114 -29.19 -16.85 16.63
C VAL A 114 -28.85 -16.10 15.34
N PHE A 115 -27.83 -15.23 15.39
CA PHE A 115 -27.44 -14.39 14.25
C PHE A 115 -26.13 -14.80 13.58
N GLY A 116 -25.48 -15.87 14.05
CA GLY A 116 -24.16 -16.27 13.54
C GLY A 116 -23.07 -15.30 13.97
N SER A 117 -22.25 -14.85 13.01
CA SER A 117 -21.17 -13.88 13.24
C SER A 117 -21.65 -12.43 13.22
N ALA A 118 -20.78 -11.49 13.63
CA ALA A 118 -21.03 -10.06 13.49
C ALA A 118 -21.29 -9.63 12.03
N LYS A 119 -20.61 -10.29 11.07
CA LYS A 119 -20.80 -10.05 9.62
C LYS A 119 -22.17 -10.53 9.15
N ASP A 120 -22.58 -11.72 9.57
CA ASP A 120 -23.90 -12.29 9.24
C ASP A 120 -25.02 -11.37 9.75
N TYR A 121 -24.93 -10.95 11.01
CA TYR A 121 -25.86 -9.98 11.59
C TYR A 121 -25.91 -8.68 10.78
N SER A 122 -24.74 -8.11 10.44
CA SER A 122 -24.68 -6.87 9.66
C SER A 122 -25.32 -7.00 8.29
N GLN A 123 -25.17 -8.14 7.61
CA GLN A 123 -25.80 -8.39 6.31
C GLN A 123 -27.32 -8.50 6.45
N LEU A 124 -27.81 -9.24 7.44
CA LEU A 124 -29.23 -9.38 7.73
C LEU A 124 -29.88 -8.03 8.07
N PHE A 125 -29.23 -7.23 8.90
CA PHE A 125 -29.71 -5.91 9.29
C PHE A 125 -29.81 -4.97 8.09
N ARG A 126 -28.78 -4.96 7.22
CA ARG A 126 -28.79 -4.18 5.97
C ARG A 126 -29.91 -4.62 5.04
N ALA A 127 -30.08 -5.93 4.83
CA ALA A 127 -31.14 -6.46 3.98
C ALA A 127 -32.54 -6.06 4.47
N ARG A 128 -32.74 -5.96 5.79
CA ARG A 128 -34.03 -5.64 6.40
C ARG A 128 -34.32 -4.14 6.48
N TYR A 129 -33.33 -3.33 6.83
CA TYR A 129 -33.52 -1.92 7.18
C TYR A 129 -32.87 -0.94 6.21
N ASN A 130 -32.13 -1.44 5.21
CA ASN A 130 -31.34 -0.65 4.27
C ASN A 130 -30.38 0.33 4.97
N LYS A 131 -29.81 -0.10 6.10
CA LYS A 131 -28.88 0.66 6.94
C LYS A 131 -27.82 -0.26 7.51
N THR A 132 -26.63 0.26 7.76
CA THR A 132 -25.60 -0.44 8.55
C THR A 132 -25.97 -0.35 10.04
N PRO A 133 -25.93 -1.45 10.81
CA PRO A 133 -26.17 -1.37 12.25
C PRO A 133 -25.01 -0.66 12.95
N ASP A 134 -25.36 0.16 13.94
CA ASP A 134 -24.42 0.63 14.94
C ASP A 134 -24.35 -0.36 16.11
N TYR A 135 -23.47 -0.08 17.08
CA TYR A 135 -23.34 -0.94 18.25
C TYR A 135 -24.61 -0.93 19.13
N HIS A 136 -25.41 0.14 19.15
CA HIS A 136 -26.67 0.18 19.93
C HIS A 136 -27.69 -0.79 19.35
N ALA A 137 -27.85 -0.83 18.02
CA ALA A 137 -28.72 -1.79 17.36
C ALA A 137 -28.27 -3.23 17.64
N ALA A 138 -26.97 -3.49 17.53
CA ALA A 138 -26.38 -4.78 17.85
C ALA A 138 -26.61 -5.18 19.32
N ALA A 139 -26.41 -4.26 20.26
CA ALA A 139 -26.65 -4.48 21.69
C ALA A 139 -28.13 -4.77 21.98
N ALA A 140 -29.05 -4.01 21.38
CA ALA A 140 -30.48 -4.23 21.53
C ALA A 140 -30.91 -5.61 20.99
N SER A 141 -30.34 -6.03 19.84
CA SER A 141 -30.54 -7.38 19.32
C SER A 141 -29.94 -8.46 20.24
N ALA A 142 -28.77 -8.24 20.83
CA ALA A 142 -28.15 -9.16 21.78
C ALA A 142 -28.97 -9.31 23.07
N CYS A 143 -29.56 -8.22 23.58
CA CYS A 143 -30.54 -8.27 24.68
C CYS A 143 -31.75 -9.14 24.32
N GLY A 144 -32.25 -9.03 23.09
CA GLY A 144 -33.32 -9.89 22.58
C GLY A 144 -32.92 -11.36 22.53
N VAL A 145 -31.70 -11.66 22.07
CA VAL A 145 -31.13 -13.03 22.05
C VAL A 145 -31.02 -13.59 23.47
N ALA A 146 -30.49 -12.82 24.42
CA ALA A 146 -30.40 -13.24 25.82
C ALA A 146 -31.80 -13.55 26.37
N PHE A 147 -32.77 -12.68 26.14
CA PHE A 147 -34.14 -12.89 26.62
C PHE A 147 -34.81 -14.12 25.99
N GLN A 148 -34.62 -14.33 24.69
CA GLN A 148 -35.11 -15.52 23.99
C GLN A 148 -34.52 -16.80 24.58
N LEU A 149 -33.19 -16.88 24.70
CA LEU A 149 -32.50 -18.07 25.19
C LEU A 149 -32.86 -18.36 26.66
N ALA A 150 -33.06 -17.33 27.48
CA ALA A 150 -33.56 -17.51 28.84
C ALA A 150 -34.99 -18.06 28.88
N LEU A 151 -35.87 -17.66 27.95
CA LEU A 151 -37.22 -18.23 27.85
C LEU A 151 -37.21 -19.69 27.43
N GLU A 152 -36.28 -20.07 26.54
CA GLU A 152 -36.11 -21.44 26.06
C GLU A 152 -35.54 -22.36 27.15
N ASP A 153 -34.63 -21.87 27.98
CA ASP A 153 -34.01 -22.62 29.08
C ASP A 153 -34.87 -22.66 30.36
N ALA A 154 -35.71 -21.65 30.59
CA ALA A 154 -36.51 -21.57 31.81
C ALA A 154 -37.51 -22.72 31.94
N ALA A 155 -37.58 -23.30 33.14
CA ALA A 155 -38.54 -24.37 33.47
C ALA A 155 -40.02 -23.95 33.32
N ALA A 156 -40.31 -22.64 33.31
CA ALA A 156 -41.61 -22.07 33.00
C ALA A 156 -41.46 -20.60 32.56
N VAL A 157 -42.41 -20.09 31.77
CA VAL A 157 -42.39 -18.71 31.23
C VAL A 157 -42.85 -17.63 32.22
N ASN A 158 -42.81 -17.89 33.52
CA ASN A 158 -43.11 -16.88 34.54
C ASN A 158 -41.84 -16.08 34.90
N ARG A 159 -42.04 -14.86 35.42
CA ARG A 159 -40.96 -13.90 35.71
C ARG A 159 -39.82 -14.49 36.55
N GLU A 160 -40.14 -15.28 37.57
CA GLU A 160 -39.13 -15.81 38.50
C GLU A 160 -38.21 -16.80 37.78
N LYS A 161 -38.79 -17.71 37.00
CA LYS A 161 -38.03 -18.74 36.27
C LYS A 161 -37.22 -18.19 35.11
N VAL A 162 -37.72 -17.19 34.39
CA VAL A 162 -36.94 -16.49 33.36
C VAL A 162 -35.79 -15.69 33.98
N ARG A 163 -36.00 -15.07 35.15
CA ARG A 163 -34.93 -14.36 35.87
C ARG A 163 -33.85 -15.34 36.36
N GLU A 164 -34.24 -16.50 36.88
CA GLU A 164 -33.30 -17.56 37.26
C GLU A 164 -32.43 -17.99 36.06
N ALA A 165 -33.05 -18.26 34.89
CA ALA A 165 -32.34 -18.62 33.67
C ALA A 165 -31.39 -17.52 33.17
N LEU A 166 -31.82 -16.25 33.21
CA LEU A 166 -30.94 -15.10 32.92
C LEU A 166 -29.76 -15.03 33.89
N ALA A 167 -30.00 -15.21 35.20
CA ALA A 167 -28.95 -15.12 36.21
C ALA A 167 -27.90 -16.24 36.08
N SER A 168 -28.28 -17.42 35.58
CA SER A 168 -27.36 -18.52 35.29
C SER A 168 -26.74 -18.46 33.89
N MET A 169 -27.09 -17.46 33.09
CA MET A 169 -26.69 -17.39 31.68
C MET A 169 -25.19 -17.19 31.52
N ASP A 170 -24.62 -17.96 30.60
CA ASP A 170 -23.24 -17.84 30.15
C ASP A 170 -23.17 -18.26 28.68
N ILE A 171 -23.37 -17.29 27.78
CA ILE A 171 -23.53 -17.56 26.34
C ILE A 171 -22.62 -16.68 25.51
N MET A 172 -22.16 -17.21 24.37
CA MET A 172 -21.55 -16.41 23.31
C MET A 172 -22.61 -15.97 22.31
N THR A 173 -22.58 -14.69 21.93
CA THR A 173 -23.43 -14.12 20.88
C THR A 173 -22.56 -13.47 19.82
N PHE A 174 -23.17 -13.02 18.71
CA PHE A 174 -22.48 -12.20 17.70
C PHE A 174 -21.97 -10.85 18.28
N TYR A 175 -22.52 -10.40 19.41
CA TYR A 175 -22.14 -9.17 20.10
C TYR A 175 -20.97 -9.38 21.06
N GLY A 176 -20.86 -10.58 21.62
CA GLY A 176 -19.90 -10.93 22.67
C GLY A 176 -20.48 -11.96 23.64
N ARG A 177 -19.67 -12.31 24.64
CA ARG A 177 -20.13 -13.18 25.74
C ARG A 177 -21.05 -12.38 26.66
N ILE A 178 -22.16 -12.98 27.08
CA ILE A 178 -23.11 -12.39 28.03
C ILE A 178 -23.09 -13.25 29.29
N LYS A 179 -22.80 -12.65 30.44
CA LYS A 179 -22.86 -13.30 31.74
C LYS A 179 -23.15 -12.29 32.85
N PHE A 180 -24.09 -12.60 33.72
CA PHE A 180 -24.47 -11.69 34.80
C PHE A 180 -23.81 -12.06 36.13
N ASP A 181 -23.43 -11.06 36.92
CA ASP A 181 -23.06 -11.25 38.33
C ASP A 181 -24.30 -11.28 39.25
N GLU A 182 -24.06 -11.42 40.56
CA GLU A 182 -25.11 -11.43 41.58
C GLU A 182 -25.93 -10.12 41.63
N ARG A 183 -25.41 -9.02 41.08
CA ARG A 183 -26.10 -7.73 40.97
C ARG A 183 -26.93 -7.63 39.70
N GLY A 184 -26.83 -8.61 38.80
CA GLY A 184 -27.46 -8.60 37.48
C GLY A 184 -26.72 -7.74 36.48
N MET A 185 -25.45 -7.41 36.71
CA MET A 185 -24.62 -6.66 35.76
C MET A 185 -23.91 -7.63 34.82
N ASP A 186 -23.90 -7.33 33.53
CA ASP A 186 -23.08 -8.07 32.58
C ASP A 186 -21.60 -7.83 32.89
N ILE A 187 -20.86 -8.90 33.19
CA ILE A 187 -19.45 -8.82 33.55
C ILE A 187 -18.52 -8.93 32.34
N TYR A 188 -19.05 -9.21 31.15
CA TYR A 188 -18.28 -9.19 29.92
C TYR A 188 -18.72 -8.01 29.05
N ASN A 189 -17.85 -7.01 28.97
CA ASN A 189 -18.07 -5.83 28.15
C ASN A 189 -16.82 -5.53 27.33
N PRO A 190 -16.55 -6.33 26.27
CA PRO A 190 -15.38 -6.10 25.45
C PRO A 190 -15.47 -4.73 24.79
N MET A 191 -14.34 -4.02 24.78
CA MET A 191 -14.21 -2.74 24.10
C MET A 191 -13.28 -2.92 22.91
N SER A 192 -13.58 -2.20 21.85
CA SER A 192 -12.74 -2.01 20.68
C SER A 192 -12.41 -0.53 20.56
N VAL A 193 -11.28 -0.22 19.95
CA VAL A 193 -10.95 1.13 19.51
C VAL A 193 -11.10 1.15 18.00
N VAL A 194 -11.84 2.15 17.52
CA VAL A 194 -12.00 2.44 16.10
C VAL A 194 -11.32 3.76 15.78
N GLN A 195 -10.90 3.94 14.54
CA GLN A 195 -10.48 5.23 14.02
C GLN A 195 -11.23 5.51 12.72
N ILE A 196 -11.64 6.76 12.51
CA ILE A 196 -12.10 7.18 11.20
C ILE A 196 -10.88 7.33 10.28
N GLN A 197 -10.82 6.51 9.23
CA GLN A 197 -9.78 6.54 8.24
C GLN A 197 -10.39 6.52 6.85
N ARG A 198 -10.10 7.55 6.05
CA ARG A 198 -10.58 7.68 4.66
C ARG A 198 -12.10 7.54 4.56
N GLY A 199 -12.82 8.19 5.47
CA GLY A 199 -14.28 8.21 5.60
C GLY A 199 -14.89 6.94 6.20
N SER A 200 -14.09 5.92 6.50
CA SER A 200 -14.54 4.63 7.00
C SER A 200 -14.20 4.42 8.47
N ILE A 201 -15.04 3.67 9.18
CA ILE A 201 -14.78 3.26 10.56
C ILE A 201 -13.88 2.01 10.50
N VAL A 202 -12.63 2.15 10.93
CA VAL A 202 -11.65 1.06 10.93
C VAL A 202 -11.44 0.59 12.37
N THR A 203 -11.55 -0.72 12.61
CA THR A 203 -11.23 -1.32 13.91
C THR A 203 -9.71 -1.38 14.04
N ILE A 204 -9.12 -0.64 14.98
CA ILE A 204 -7.66 -0.57 15.17
C ILE A 204 -7.15 -1.35 16.37
N TRP A 205 -8.03 -1.72 17.30
CA TRP A 205 -7.72 -2.54 18.46
C TRP A 205 -8.99 -3.26 18.93
N PRO A 206 -8.90 -4.49 19.49
CA PRO A 206 -7.71 -5.35 19.69
C PRO A 206 -7.00 -5.82 18.41
N GLU A 207 -5.68 -5.99 18.49
CA GLU A 207 -4.82 -6.37 17.34
C GLU A 207 -5.28 -7.64 16.62
N HIS A 208 -5.76 -8.65 17.36
CA HIS A 208 -6.12 -9.95 16.78
C HIS A 208 -7.34 -9.93 15.85
N PHE A 209 -8.13 -8.85 15.83
CA PHE A 209 -9.20 -8.65 14.84
C PHE A 209 -9.22 -7.22 14.27
N ALA A 210 -8.13 -6.47 14.43
CA ALA A 210 -8.01 -5.15 13.82
C ALA A 210 -8.07 -5.27 12.29
N THR A 211 -8.79 -4.35 11.66
CA THR A 211 -8.91 -4.23 10.19
C THR A 211 -7.99 -3.16 9.61
N GLY A 212 -7.28 -2.42 10.45
CA GLY A 212 -6.20 -1.51 10.07
C GLY A 212 -5.37 -1.10 11.28
N SER A 213 -4.24 -0.43 11.03
CA SER A 213 -3.40 0.16 12.08
C SER A 213 -3.85 1.57 12.42
N ILE A 214 -3.54 2.04 13.62
CA ILE A 214 -3.73 3.46 13.99
C ILE A 214 -2.93 4.38 13.04
N ARG A 215 -3.56 5.48 12.60
CA ARG A 215 -2.89 6.61 11.95
C ARG A 215 -2.55 7.65 13.00
N TYR A 216 -1.26 7.78 13.31
CA TYR A 216 -0.71 8.65 14.34
C TYR A 216 0.68 9.17 13.91
N PRO A 217 1.08 10.43 14.23
CA PRO A 217 0.27 11.44 14.90
C PRO A 217 -0.86 11.96 14.01
N THR A 218 -1.89 12.50 14.64
CA THR A 218 -3.00 13.13 13.94
C THR A 218 -2.54 14.46 13.33
N PRO A 219 -2.68 14.68 12.00
CA PRO A 219 -2.32 15.95 11.37
C PRO A 219 -3.19 17.11 11.88
N SER A 220 -2.71 18.34 11.66
CA SER A 220 -3.50 19.54 11.94
C SER A 220 -4.79 19.58 11.11
N TRP A 221 -5.79 20.35 11.56
CA TRP A 221 -7.05 20.50 10.82
C TRP A 221 -6.88 20.96 9.37
N GLU A 222 -5.87 21.76 9.09
CA GLU A 222 -5.52 22.22 7.74
C GLU A 222 -4.98 21.07 6.88
N GLU A 223 -4.07 20.26 7.43
CA GLU A 223 -3.49 19.09 6.74
C GLU A 223 -4.49 17.95 6.55
N ARG A 224 -5.50 17.81 7.43
CA ARG A 224 -6.58 16.83 7.24
C ARG A 224 -7.47 17.16 6.04
N ALA A 225 -7.59 18.44 5.69
CA ALA A 225 -8.36 18.88 4.54
C ALA A 225 -7.63 18.73 3.19
N SER A 226 -6.35 18.36 3.22
CA SER A 226 -5.47 18.24 2.06
C SER A 226 -5.27 16.79 1.58
N GLU A 227 -6.29 15.92 1.69
CA GLU A 227 -6.18 14.55 1.16
C GLU A 227 -5.91 14.61 -0.35
N LEU A 228 -4.77 14.09 -0.77
CA LEU A 228 -4.34 14.14 -2.17
C LEU A 228 -4.80 12.86 -2.85
N LYS A 229 -5.72 12.97 -3.80
CA LYS A 229 -6.15 11.84 -4.62
C LYS A 229 -5.08 11.52 -5.66
N VAL A 230 -4.60 10.28 -5.65
CA VAL A 230 -3.59 9.77 -6.56
C VAL A 230 -4.14 8.53 -7.25
N ALA A 231 -3.95 8.43 -8.56
CA ALA A 231 -4.35 7.27 -9.34
C ALA A 231 -3.12 6.59 -9.94
N VAL A 232 -3.12 5.25 -9.98
CA VAL A 232 -2.17 4.46 -10.78
C VAL A 232 -2.96 3.62 -11.78
N LEU A 233 -2.78 3.91 -13.06
CA LEU A 233 -3.43 3.25 -14.18
C LEU A 233 -2.43 2.28 -14.81
N HIS A 234 -2.73 1.00 -14.72
CA HIS A 234 -1.89 -0.10 -15.21
C HIS A 234 -2.32 -0.52 -16.62
N PHE A 235 -1.37 -0.90 -17.47
CA PHE A 235 -1.70 -1.38 -18.81
C PHE A 235 -2.30 -2.80 -18.80
N GLY A 236 -1.86 -3.65 -17.86
CA GLY A 236 -2.28 -5.04 -17.73
C GLY A 236 -2.70 -5.39 -16.31
N HIS A 237 -2.57 -6.67 -15.97
CA HIS A 237 -3.01 -7.23 -14.69
C HIS A 237 -1.88 -7.30 -13.64
N ILE A 238 -2.20 -7.00 -12.38
CA ILE A 238 -1.35 -7.15 -11.19
C ILE A 238 -0.89 -8.61 -11.01
N GLY A 239 -1.65 -9.56 -11.57
CA GLY A 239 -1.30 -10.98 -11.60
C GLY A 239 -0.12 -11.36 -12.50
N ASP A 240 0.52 -10.42 -13.21
CA ASP A 240 1.73 -10.69 -14.00
C ASP A 240 2.94 -11.08 -13.14
N TYR A 241 2.96 -10.66 -11.87
CA TYR A 241 4.09 -10.78 -10.95
C TYR A 241 5.41 -10.17 -11.48
N GLY A 242 5.30 -9.22 -12.41
CA GLY A 242 6.38 -8.54 -13.09
C GLY A 242 6.20 -7.02 -13.02
N TRP A 243 6.06 -6.39 -14.18
CA TRP A 243 5.95 -4.93 -14.34
C TRP A 243 4.79 -4.32 -13.54
N THR A 244 3.57 -4.79 -13.80
CA THR A 244 2.35 -4.26 -13.17
C THR A 244 2.33 -4.55 -11.68
N TYR A 245 2.74 -5.77 -11.30
CA TYR A 245 2.83 -6.17 -9.91
C TYR A 245 3.76 -5.28 -9.08
N GLU A 246 4.96 -4.97 -9.55
CA GLU A 246 5.87 -4.11 -8.78
C GLU A 246 5.37 -2.67 -8.71
N ALA A 247 4.67 -2.16 -9.72
CA ALA A 247 4.02 -0.85 -9.64
C ALA A 247 2.90 -0.81 -8.62
N HIS A 248 2.06 -1.84 -8.57
CA HIS A 248 1.07 -2.00 -7.51
C HIS A 248 1.74 -1.99 -6.12
N ARG A 249 2.81 -2.78 -5.94
CA ARG A 249 3.57 -2.78 -4.68
C ARG A 249 4.13 -1.42 -4.32
N GLY A 250 4.69 -0.71 -5.30
CA GLY A 250 5.24 0.63 -5.12
C GLY A 250 4.15 1.64 -4.74
N ALA A 251 3.00 1.58 -5.40
CA ALA A 251 1.85 2.43 -5.12
C ALA A 251 1.30 2.21 -3.70
N GLN A 252 1.12 0.94 -3.30
CA GLN A 252 0.68 0.59 -1.95
C GLN A 252 1.68 1.07 -0.88
N ALA A 253 2.98 0.81 -1.08
CA ALA A 253 4.02 1.27 -0.16
C ALA A 253 4.10 2.80 -0.06
N MET A 254 3.91 3.53 -1.17
CA MET A 254 3.79 4.98 -1.17
C MET A 254 2.56 5.43 -0.38
N ALA A 255 1.39 4.81 -0.57
CA ALA A 255 0.17 5.16 0.15
C ALA A 255 0.21 4.83 1.65
N GLU A 256 1.02 3.86 2.05
CA GLU A 256 1.36 3.59 3.45
C GLU A 256 2.28 4.67 4.02
N ALA A 257 3.32 5.08 3.27
CA ALA A 257 4.27 6.11 3.69
C ALA A 257 3.66 7.51 3.75
N LEU A 258 2.71 7.81 2.86
CA LEU A 258 2.05 9.10 2.74
C LEU A 258 0.58 8.98 3.14
N PRO A 259 0.25 9.03 4.45
CA PRO A 259 -1.08 8.71 4.95
C PRO A 259 -2.16 9.69 4.48
N TYR A 260 -1.79 10.86 3.95
CA TYR A 260 -2.71 11.84 3.36
C TYR A 260 -3.08 11.52 1.91
N ILE A 261 -2.55 10.46 1.31
CA ILE A 261 -2.95 10.02 -0.03
C ILE A 261 -4.21 9.16 0.03
N ASN A 262 -5.12 9.46 -0.91
CA ASN A 262 -6.20 8.57 -1.31
C ASN A 262 -5.83 7.90 -2.63
N LEU A 263 -5.30 6.68 -2.53
CA LEU A 263 -4.84 5.92 -3.69
C LEU A 263 -6.00 5.19 -4.36
N SER A 264 -6.08 5.30 -5.67
CA SER A 264 -6.93 4.48 -6.53
C SER A 264 -6.09 3.79 -7.60
N GLU A 265 -6.45 2.55 -7.95
CA GLU A 265 -5.75 1.78 -8.97
C GLU A 265 -6.72 1.18 -9.98
N ARG A 266 -6.27 1.02 -11.23
CA ARG A 266 -7.04 0.35 -12.29
C ARG A 266 -6.13 -0.50 -13.18
N GLU A 267 -6.46 -1.78 -13.27
CA GLU A 267 -5.91 -2.71 -14.27
C GLU A 267 -6.54 -2.48 -15.65
N ASP A 268 -5.84 -2.91 -16.71
CA ASP A 268 -6.33 -2.89 -18.09
C ASP A 268 -6.83 -1.51 -18.56
N ALA A 269 -6.08 -0.46 -18.21
CA ALA A 269 -6.42 0.92 -18.54
C ALA A 269 -5.97 1.34 -19.95
N VAL A 270 -5.33 0.45 -20.71
CA VAL A 270 -4.90 0.68 -22.11
C VAL A 270 -5.86 -0.01 -23.09
N GLY A 271 -6.24 0.71 -24.14
CA GLY A 271 -7.16 0.26 -25.19
C GLY A 271 -7.97 1.41 -25.84
N PRO A 272 -9.07 1.11 -26.54
CA PRO A 272 -9.88 2.13 -27.24
C PRO A 272 -10.46 3.22 -26.32
N HIS A 273 -10.58 2.94 -25.02
CA HIS A 273 -11.17 3.84 -24.02
C HIS A 273 -10.13 4.51 -23.11
N THR A 274 -8.82 4.43 -23.44
CA THR A 274 -7.74 4.98 -22.60
C THR A 274 -8.00 6.45 -22.28
N SER A 275 -8.21 7.30 -23.28
CA SER A 275 -8.46 8.73 -23.07
C SER A 275 -9.72 9.01 -22.22
N GLU A 276 -10.79 8.21 -22.36
CA GLU A 276 -11.99 8.32 -21.52
C GLU A 276 -11.71 7.95 -20.05
N ILE A 277 -10.87 6.94 -19.82
CA ILE A 277 -10.43 6.56 -18.47
C ILE A 277 -9.62 7.70 -17.83
N LEU A 278 -8.66 8.28 -18.56
CA LEU A 278 -7.86 9.39 -18.05
C LEU A 278 -8.74 10.58 -17.64
N ARG A 279 -9.71 10.97 -18.48
CA ARG A 279 -10.70 12.01 -18.16
C ARG A 279 -11.49 11.69 -16.90
N ALA A 280 -12.02 10.47 -16.79
CA ALA A 280 -12.82 10.07 -15.62
C ALA A 280 -12.03 10.16 -14.30
N TYR A 281 -10.75 9.80 -14.29
CA TYR A 281 -9.91 9.93 -13.10
C TYR A 281 -9.55 11.38 -12.79
N ALA A 282 -9.31 12.22 -13.80
CA ALA A 282 -9.10 13.66 -13.61
C ALA A 282 -10.37 14.34 -13.04
N GLU A 283 -11.55 14.05 -13.60
CA GLU A 283 -12.85 14.55 -13.14
C GLU A 283 -13.22 14.07 -11.72
N ALA A 284 -12.77 12.87 -11.33
CA ALA A 284 -12.91 12.36 -9.97
C ALA A 284 -12.05 13.12 -8.94
N GLY A 285 -11.22 14.07 -9.39
CA GLY A 285 -10.42 14.97 -8.58
C GLY A 285 -9.03 14.43 -8.23
N ASN A 286 -8.51 13.44 -8.98
CA ASN A 286 -7.12 13.03 -8.83
C ASN A 286 -6.18 14.17 -9.20
N LYS A 287 -5.13 14.37 -8.41
CA LYS A 287 -4.13 15.41 -8.61
C LYS A 287 -2.86 14.90 -9.27
N VAL A 288 -2.56 13.61 -9.08
CA VAL A 288 -1.50 12.90 -9.79
C VAL A 288 -2.10 11.63 -10.38
N ILE A 289 -1.90 11.42 -11.67
CA ILE A 289 -2.30 10.20 -12.39
C ILE A 289 -1.04 9.58 -12.97
N PHE A 290 -0.61 8.46 -12.40
CA PHE A 290 0.45 7.64 -12.95
C PHE A 290 -0.12 6.76 -14.06
N CYS A 291 0.30 7.01 -15.29
CA CYS A 291 0.00 6.21 -16.46
C CYS A 291 1.14 5.21 -16.68
N HIS A 292 1.04 4.02 -16.07
CA HIS A 292 2.16 3.10 -15.87
C HIS A 292 2.40 2.15 -17.06
N SER A 293 2.66 2.71 -18.25
CA SER A 293 3.30 2.03 -19.39
C SER A 293 3.49 2.99 -20.57
N TRP A 294 4.29 2.57 -21.55
CA TRP A 294 4.56 3.34 -22.76
C TRP A 294 3.28 3.66 -23.57
N GLU A 295 2.31 2.76 -23.62
CA GLU A 295 1.10 2.86 -24.46
C GLU A 295 0.18 4.04 -24.11
N PHE A 296 0.35 4.68 -22.95
CA PHE A 296 -0.47 5.83 -22.56
C PHE A 296 -0.09 7.13 -23.28
N GLY A 297 1.06 7.20 -23.97
CA GLY A 297 1.63 8.44 -24.48
C GLY A 297 0.66 9.28 -25.34
N GLU A 298 -0.04 8.67 -26.29
CA GLU A 298 -1.01 9.38 -27.16
C GLU A 298 -2.22 9.91 -26.37
N SER A 299 -2.76 9.12 -25.44
CA SER A 299 -3.89 9.55 -24.61
C SER A 299 -3.51 10.64 -23.61
N ILE A 300 -2.27 10.65 -23.11
CA ILE A 300 -1.77 11.75 -22.29
C ILE A 300 -1.70 13.03 -23.12
N GLU A 301 -1.15 12.96 -24.34
CA GLU A 301 -1.06 14.10 -25.26
C GLU A 301 -2.45 14.67 -25.61
N GLU A 302 -3.45 13.81 -25.77
CA GLU A 302 -4.84 14.20 -25.99
C GLU A 302 -5.47 14.89 -24.76
N VAL A 303 -5.33 14.30 -23.57
CA VAL A 303 -6.17 14.63 -22.39
C VAL A 303 -5.51 15.66 -21.46
N ALA A 304 -4.19 15.68 -21.34
CA ALA A 304 -3.53 16.43 -20.26
C ALA A 304 -3.86 17.93 -20.29
N GLY A 305 -3.95 18.54 -21.48
CA GLY A 305 -4.30 19.96 -21.65
C GLY A 305 -5.73 20.33 -21.22
N GLU A 306 -6.64 19.35 -21.13
CA GLU A 306 -8.01 19.57 -20.65
C GLU A 306 -8.07 19.75 -19.13
N TYR A 307 -7.06 19.27 -18.40
CA TYR A 307 -7.00 19.26 -16.93
C TYR A 307 -5.65 19.83 -16.42
N PRO A 308 -5.42 21.14 -16.56
CA PRO A 308 -4.13 21.76 -16.23
C PRO A 308 -3.73 21.64 -14.74
N ASP A 309 -4.69 21.41 -13.85
CA ASP A 309 -4.47 21.23 -12.40
C ASP A 309 -4.18 19.76 -12.00
N VAL A 310 -4.00 18.88 -12.98
CA VAL A 310 -3.70 17.45 -12.79
C VAL A 310 -2.35 17.14 -13.42
N ILE A 311 -1.48 16.48 -12.67
CA ILE A 311 -0.18 16.01 -13.15
C ILE A 311 -0.34 14.59 -13.71
N PHE A 312 0.08 14.41 -14.96
CA PHE A 312 0.10 13.10 -15.63
C PHE A 312 1.54 12.58 -15.67
N MET A 313 1.81 11.43 -15.07
CA MET A 313 3.15 10.84 -15.08
C MET A 313 3.18 9.64 -16.01
N TRP A 314 3.93 9.74 -17.10
CA TRP A 314 4.08 8.71 -18.11
C TRP A 314 5.21 7.74 -17.75
N GLY A 315 4.84 6.50 -17.38
CA GLY A 315 5.79 5.43 -17.12
C GLY A 315 6.41 4.93 -18.41
N ALA A 316 7.73 4.81 -18.47
CA ALA A 316 8.48 4.42 -19.68
C ALA A 316 8.32 5.40 -20.86
N GLY A 317 7.96 6.66 -20.59
CA GLY A 317 7.90 7.70 -21.58
C GLY A 317 9.27 8.08 -22.16
N THR A 318 9.27 8.59 -23.39
CA THR A 318 10.50 8.97 -24.11
C THR A 318 10.63 10.46 -24.37
N GLU A 319 9.51 11.20 -24.31
CA GLU A 319 9.45 12.63 -24.55
C GLU A 319 8.26 13.27 -23.82
N LYS A 320 8.38 14.55 -23.46
CA LYS A 320 7.32 15.27 -22.74
C LYS A 320 6.11 15.49 -23.65
N LYS A 321 4.92 15.02 -23.22
CA LYS A 321 3.69 15.07 -24.01
C LYS A 321 2.81 16.31 -23.79
N ALA A 322 2.89 16.96 -22.64
CA ALA A 322 2.13 18.16 -22.30
C ALA A 322 2.83 18.94 -21.17
N PRO A 323 2.51 20.23 -20.94
CA PRO A 323 3.12 21.02 -19.87
C PRO A 323 2.98 20.38 -18.47
N ASN A 324 1.80 19.84 -18.16
CA ASN A 324 1.45 19.12 -16.93
C ASN A 324 1.63 17.59 -17.06
N ALA A 325 2.47 17.13 -18.00
CA ALA A 325 2.87 15.74 -18.11
C ALA A 325 4.38 15.58 -17.88
N GLY A 326 4.76 14.64 -17.02
CA GLY A 326 6.15 14.25 -16.80
C GLY A 326 6.39 12.79 -17.19
N ILE A 327 7.65 12.39 -17.14
CA ILE A 327 8.09 11.02 -17.39
C ILE A 327 8.69 10.47 -16.11
N TYR A 328 8.48 9.18 -15.87
CA TYR A 328 9.23 8.47 -14.83
C TYR A 328 9.66 7.08 -15.30
N PHE A 329 10.87 6.69 -14.92
CA PHE A 329 11.42 5.38 -15.21
C PHE A 329 12.55 5.02 -14.24
N GLY A 330 13.05 3.78 -14.29
CA GLY A 330 14.20 3.34 -13.51
C GLY A 330 15.45 3.10 -14.36
N ARG A 331 16.64 3.33 -13.80
CA ARG A 331 17.94 3.00 -14.44
C ARG A 331 18.25 1.51 -14.28
N MET A 332 17.36 0.66 -14.78
CA MET A 332 17.43 -0.80 -14.65
C MET A 332 18.75 -1.42 -15.12
N TYR A 333 19.45 -0.74 -16.02
CA TYR A 333 20.77 -1.16 -16.48
C TYR A 333 21.80 -1.25 -15.33
N GLU A 334 21.67 -0.46 -14.27
CA GLU A 334 22.55 -0.54 -13.09
C GLU A 334 22.35 -1.87 -12.34
N ALA A 335 21.10 -2.25 -12.08
CA ALA A 335 20.77 -3.55 -11.50
C ALA A 335 21.14 -4.72 -12.45
N ARG A 336 21.01 -4.53 -13.77
CA ARG A 336 21.48 -5.50 -14.77
C ARG A 336 22.98 -5.72 -14.74
N TYR A 337 23.78 -4.66 -14.59
CA TYR A 337 25.22 -4.77 -14.42
C TYR A 337 25.57 -5.63 -13.18
N LEU A 338 24.92 -5.38 -12.04
CA LEU A 338 25.16 -6.14 -10.82
C LEU A 338 24.73 -7.60 -10.93
N THR A 339 23.60 -7.88 -11.57
CA THR A 339 23.19 -9.28 -11.84
C THR A 339 24.10 -9.95 -12.86
N GLY A 340 24.70 -9.20 -13.79
CA GLY A 340 25.76 -9.68 -14.69
C GLY A 340 27.01 -10.13 -13.95
N ILE A 341 27.44 -9.39 -12.92
CA ILE A 341 28.55 -9.79 -12.03
C ILE A 341 28.25 -11.14 -11.37
N VAL A 342 27.01 -11.34 -10.89
CA VAL A 342 26.59 -12.63 -10.31
C VAL A 342 26.68 -13.73 -11.37
N ALA A 343 26.13 -13.51 -12.57
CA ALA A 343 26.14 -14.51 -13.63
C ALA A 343 27.55 -14.91 -14.06
N GLY A 344 28.43 -13.93 -14.27
CA GLY A 344 29.82 -14.17 -14.67
C GLY A 344 30.63 -14.91 -13.61
N ALA A 345 30.35 -14.68 -12.33
CA ALA A 345 31.00 -15.39 -11.23
C ALA A 345 30.44 -16.80 -10.99
N MET A 346 29.18 -17.05 -11.38
CA MET A 346 28.49 -18.32 -11.11
C MET A 346 28.52 -19.32 -12.29
N THR A 347 28.73 -18.85 -13.52
CA THR A 347 28.84 -19.73 -14.70
C THR A 347 30.05 -20.65 -14.61
N LYS A 348 29.87 -21.89 -15.05
CA LYS A 348 30.91 -22.92 -15.19
C LYS A 348 31.21 -23.21 -16.65
N SER A 349 30.26 -22.97 -17.55
CA SER A 349 30.38 -23.21 -18.99
C SER A 349 30.93 -22.01 -19.77
N ASN A 350 31.05 -20.84 -19.14
CA ASN A 350 31.30 -19.55 -19.78
C ASN A 350 30.23 -19.14 -20.82
N LYS A 351 29.04 -19.77 -20.76
CA LYS A 351 27.91 -19.42 -21.61
C LYS A 351 26.70 -19.06 -20.76
N ILE A 352 26.19 -17.85 -20.95
CA ILE A 352 25.06 -17.32 -20.19
C ILE A 352 23.96 -16.98 -21.19
N GLY A 353 22.73 -17.42 -20.95
CA GLY A 353 21.59 -17.19 -21.83
C GLY A 353 20.76 -15.99 -21.40
N TYR A 354 20.32 -15.19 -22.37
CA TYR A 354 19.49 -14.01 -22.19
C TYR A 354 18.30 -14.06 -23.15
N ALA A 355 17.11 -14.40 -22.64
CA ALA A 355 15.86 -14.37 -23.41
C ALA A 355 15.31 -12.93 -23.45
N ALA A 356 15.37 -12.26 -24.60
CA ALA A 356 15.03 -10.84 -24.74
C ALA A 356 13.67 -10.64 -25.43
N ALA A 357 12.83 -9.72 -24.96
CA ALA A 357 11.52 -9.44 -25.56
C ALA A 357 11.63 -8.77 -26.94
N LEU A 358 11.77 -7.45 -26.97
CA LEU A 358 11.80 -6.63 -28.18
C LEU A 358 13.16 -5.96 -28.38
N PRO A 359 13.65 -5.83 -29.63
CA PRO A 359 14.91 -5.15 -29.92
C PRO A 359 14.72 -3.64 -29.89
N ILE A 360 14.52 -3.08 -28.69
CA ILE A 360 14.39 -1.63 -28.48
C ILE A 360 15.49 -1.12 -27.53
N PRO A 361 15.80 0.19 -27.51
CA PRO A 361 16.92 0.72 -26.73
C PRO A 361 16.92 0.33 -25.24
N GLU A 362 15.76 0.21 -24.60
CA GLU A 362 15.66 -0.27 -23.23
C GLU A 362 16.23 -1.68 -23.04
N VAL A 363 15.81 -2.62 -23.90
CA VAL A 363 16.24 -4.01 -23.82
C VAL A 363 17.71 -4.14 -24.18
N VAL A 364 18.15 -3.44 -25.22
CA VAL A 364 19.55 -3.42 -25.65
C VAL A 364 20.46 -2.86 -24.55
N ARG A 365 20.08 -1.75 -23.91
CA ARG A 365 20.80 -1.17 -22.77
C ARG A 365 20.90 -2.15 -21.60
N GLY A 366 19.81 -2.88 -21.31
CA GLY A 366 19.80 -3.93 -20.29
C GLY A 366 20.74 -5.10 -20.61
N ILE A 367 20.74 -5.58 -21.85
CA ILE A 367 21.64 -6.65 -22.31
C ILE A 367 23.10 -6.20 -22.19
N ASN A 368 23.44 -5.02 -22.71
CA ASN A 368 24.81 -4.51 -22.70
C ASN A 368 25.33 -4.31 -21.27
N ALA A 369 24.52 -3.75 -20.38
CA ALA A 369 24.90 -3.58 -18.99
C ALA A 369 25.15 -4.92 -18.29
N PHE A 370 24.28 -5.91 -18.52
CA PHE A 370 24.48 -7.26 -18.02
C PHE A 370 25.76 -7.89 -18.57
N ALA A 371 26.02 -7.75 -19.86
CA ALA A 371 27.23 -8.27 -20.51
C ALA A 371 28.52 -7.60 -20.00
N ARG A 372 28.51 -6.30 -19.72
CA ARG A 372 29.60 -5.58 -19.03
C ARG A 372 29.84 -6.12 -17.62
N GLY A 373 28.77 -6.38 -16.88
CA GLY A 373 28.84 -6.99 -15.54
C GLY A 373 29.47 -8.38 -15.56
N VAL A 374 29.10 -9.21 -16.54
CA VAL A 374 29.71 -10.52 -16.77
C VAL A 374 31.21 -10.38 -17.04
N ALA A 375 31.59 -9.54 -18.01
CA ALA A 375 32.98 -9.35 -18.42
C ALA A 375 33.88 -8.79 -17.29
N ALA A 376 33.31 -8.02 -16.36
CA ALA A 376 34.04 -7.45 -15.23
C ALA A 376 34.60 -8.50 -14.26
N VAL A 377 34.02 -9.71 -14.23
CA VAL A 377 34.48 -10.81 -13.37
C VAL A 377 34.92 -12.05 -14.14
N ASN A 378 34.44 -12.23 -15.36
CA ASN A 378 34.77 -13.36 -16.22
C ASN A 378 34.86 -12.90 -17.68
N PRO A 379 36.05 -12.45 -18.15
CA PRO A 379 36.24 -11.93 -19.50
C PRO A 379 36.12 -13.02 -20.59
N ASP A 380 36.17 -14.30 -20.23
CA ASP A 380 36.03 -15.42 -21.17
C ASP A 380 34.56 -15.84 -21.38
N ALA A 381 33.63 -15.31 -20.57
CA ALA A 381 32.21 -15.64 -20.66
C ALA A 381 31.49 -14.82 -21.74
N THR A 382 30.60 -15.50 -22.47
CA THR A 382 29.76 -14.92 -23.52
C THR A 382 28.28 -14.94 -23.16
N VAL A 383 27.56 -13.88 -23.52
CA VAL A 383 26.10 -13.75 -23.32
C VAL A 383 25.37 -14.07 -24.62
N HIS A 384 24.67 -15.20 -24.65
CA HIS A 384 23.86 -15.66 -25.77
C HIS A 384 22.47 -15.03 -25.72
N VAL A 385 22.12 -14.23 -26.73
CA VAL A 385 20.84 -13.52 -26.80
C VAL A 385 19.94 -14.18 -27.85
N GLU A 386 18.71 -14.49 -27.43
CA GLU A 386 17.62 -14.87 -28.33
C GLU A 386 16.41 -13.96 -28.12
N TRP A 387 15.79 -13.54 -29.22
CA TRP A 387 14.64 -12.63 -29.23
C TRP A 387 13.33 -13.40 -29.25
N ILE A 388 12.45 -13.10 -28.31
CA ILE A 388 11.09 -13.65 -28.19
C ILE A 388 10.15 -12.99 -29.20
N GLY A 389 10.30 -11.66 -29.39
CA GLY A 389 9.52 -10.85 -30.32
C GLY A 389 8.25 -10.24 -29.72
N GLU A 390 8.03 -10.37 -28.42
CA GLU A 390 6.94 -9.75 -27.65
C GLU A 390 7.29 -9.75 -26.15
N TRP A 391 6.63 -8.88 -25.37
CA TRP A 391 6.88 -8.74 -23.93
C TRP A 391 6.35 -9.92 -23.11
N TYR A 392 5.16 -10.42 -23.47
CA TYR A 392 4.45 -11.45 -22.70
C TYR A 392 3.92 -12.57 -23.60
N ASN A 393 4.54 -13.74 -23.52
CA ASN A 393 4.09 -14.97 -24.16
C ASN A 393 4.74 -16.18 -23.46
N PRO A 394 4.17 -16.66 -22.33
CA PRO A 394 4.80 -17.68 -21.51
C PRO A 394 5.25 -18.94 -22.29
N PRO A 395 4.47 -19.48 -23.26
CA PRO A 395 4.92 -20.59 -24.09
C PRO A 395 6.15 -20.28 -24.96
N LYS A 396 6.22 -19.09 -25.58
CA LYS A 396 7.39 -18.69 -26.39
C LYS A 396 8.61 -18.37 -25.53
N GLU A 397 8.41 -17.68 -24.42
CA GLU A 397 9.46 -17.38 -23.43
C GLU A 397 10.13 -18.67 -22.94
N LYS A 398 9.32 -19.68 -22.58
CA LYS A 398 9.80 -21.00 -22.18
C LYS A 398 10.61 -21.69 -23.30
N LYS A 399 10.10 -21.65 -24.54
CA LYS A 399 10.76 -22.24 -25.70
C LYS A 399 12.13 -21.60 -25.99
N VAL A 400 12.19 -20.27 -26.00
CA VAL A 400 13.45 -19.52 -26.20
C VAL A 400 14.44 -19.82 -25.08
N THR A 401 13.98 -19.86 -23.84
CA THR A 401 14.81 -20.22 -22.69
C THR A 401 15.41 -21.61 -22.82
N ILE A 402 14.60 -22.61 -23.20
CA ILE A 402 15.08 -23.98 -23.44
C ILE A 402 16.10 -24.03 -24.58
N SER A 403 15.90 -23.28 -25.66
CA SER A 403 16.87 -23.18 -26.78
C SER A 403 18.25 -22.70 -26.30
N LEU A 404 18.29 -21.66 -25.46
CA LEU A 404 19.53 -21.14 -24.88
C LEU A 404 20.23 -22.19 -23.99
N ILE A 405 19.47 -22.93 -23.20
CA ILE A 405 19.99 -24.03 -22.36
C ILE A 405 20.57 -25.14 -23.23
N GLU A 406 19.88 -25.52 -24.31
CA GLU A 406 20.34 -26.54 -25.27
C GLU A 406 21.62 -26.13 -26.01
N GLN A 407 21.92 -24.84 -26.11
CA GLN A 407 23.19 -24.31 -26.63
C GLN A 407 24.35 -24.36 -25.61
N GLY A 408 24.07 -24.82 -24.40
CA GLY A 408 25.03 -25.02 -23.32
C GLY A 408 25.12 -23.85 -22.32
N CYS A 409 24.14 -22.96 -22.30
CA CYS A 409 24.07 -21.91 -21.27
C CYS A 409 23.72 -22.52 -19.91
N ASP A 410 24.49 -22.20 -18.87
CA ASP A 410 24.30 -22.75 -17.51
C ASP A 410 23.81 -21.71 -16.48
N VAL A 411 23.68 -20.46 -16.92
CA VAL A 411 22.97 -19.38 -16.23
C VAL A 411 22.00 -18.76 -17.23
N ILE A 412 20.75 -18.54 -16.81
CA ILE A 412 19.68 -17.95 -17.60
C ILE A 412 19.19 -16.67 -16.93
N THR A 413 19.02 -15.63 -17.73
CA THR A 413 18.23 -14.44 -17.40
C THR A 413 17.27 -14.14 -18.54
N HIS A 414 16.34 -13.22 -18.31
CA HIS A 414 15.36 -12.79 -19.31
C HIS A 414 15.07 -11.29 -19.21
N HIS A 415 14.42 -10.76 -20.23
CA HIS A 415 13.86 -9.41 -20.29
C HIS A 415 12.48 -9.52 -20.98
N SER A 416 11.58 -10.20 -20.30
CA SER A 416 10.17 -10.45 -20.65
C SER A 416 9.34 -10.45 -19.37
N ASP A 417 8.02 -10.36 -19.49
CA ASP A 417 7.14 -10.01 -18.37
C ASP A 417 6.72 -11.21 -17.52
N SER A 418 6.82 -12.45 -18.02
CA SER A 418 6.35 -13.64 -17.31
C SER A 418 7.45 -14.34 -16.49
N TYR A 419 7.01 -15.23 -15.60
CA TYR A 419 7.88 -16.12 -14.82
C TYR A 419 8.31 -17.41 -15.55
N ALA A 420 7.85 -17.63 -16.79
CA ALA A 420 8.09 -18.88 -17.52
C ALA A 420 9.58 -19.21 -17.80
N PRO A 421 10.48 -18.23 -18.01
CA PRO A 421 11.92 -18.50 -18.07
C PRO A 421 12.47 -19.12 -16.78
N GLY A 422 11.96 -18.70 -15.62
CA GLY A 422 12.33 -19.27 -14.33
C GLY A 422 11.91 -20.74 -14.20
N GLU A 423 10.69 -21.06 -14.61
CA GLU A 423 10.22 -22.46 -14.61
C GLU A 423 11.05 -23.36 -15.54
N ALA A 424 11.44 -22.86 -16.73
CA ALA A 424 12.34 -23.60 -17.62
C ALA A 424 13.72 -23.84 -16.99
N ALA A 425 14.28 -22.83 -16.32
CA ALA A 425 15.57 -22.96 -15.65
C ALA A 425 15.52 -23.98 -14.51
N GLU A 426 14.46 -23.93 -13.70
CA GLU A 426 14.17 -24.88 -12.62
C GLU A 426 14.03 -26.32 -13.16
N GLU A 427 13.21 -26.53 -14.21
CA GLU A 427 13.02 -27.84 -14.84
C GLU A 427 14.32 -28.43 -15.40
N LYS A 428 15.25 -27.57 -15.84
CA LYS A 428 16.53 -27.98 -16.45
C LYS A 428 17.70 -27.99 -15.47
N GLY A 429 17.50 -27.50 -14.24
CA GLY A 429 18.54 -27.44 -13.22
C GLY A 429 19.70 -26.49 -13.55
N VAL A 430 19.43 -25.41 -14.30
CA VAL A 430 20.41 -24.35 -14.59
C VAL A 430 20.12 -23.11 -13.77
N TYR A 431 21.16 -22.34 -13.44
CA TYR A 431 20.99 -21.16 -12.59
C TYR A 431 20.08 -20.11 -13.25
N TYR A 432 19.33 -19.38 -12.42
CA TYR A 432 18.36 -18.39 -12.87
C TYR A 432 18.55 -17.04 -12.19
N ILE A 433 18.47 -15.98 -12.97
CA ILE A 433 18.41 -14.59 -12.53
C ILE A 433 17.10 -14.00 -13.04
N SER A 434 16.26 -13.51 -12.12
CA SER A 434 14.96 -12.95 -12.50
C SER A 434 15.03 -11.51 -12.98
N TYR A 435 13.94 -11.10 -13.63
CA TYR A 435 13.69 -9.73 -14.05
C TYR A 435 12.31 -9.24 -13.58
N HIS A 436 12.14 -7.91 -13.54
CA HIS A 436 11.04 -7.15 -12.93
C HIS A 436 10.91 -7.29 -11.41
N SER A 437 10.83 -8.53 -10.91
CA SER A 437 10.45 -8.85 -9.53
C SER A 437 11.37 -9.91 -8.91
N ASP A 438 11.24 -10.12 -7.60
CA ASP A 438 11.77 -11.34 -6.95
C ASP A 438 10.88 -12.54 -7.32
N MET A 439 11.28 -13.25 -8.38
CA MET A 439 10.56 -14.41 -8.90
C MET A 439 11.04 -15.74 -8.31
N ARG A 440 11.78 -15.73 -7.19
CA ARG A 440 12.39 -16.94 -6.60
C ARG A 440 11.43 -18.08 -6.38
N ARG A 441 10.16 -17.80 -6.06
CA ARG A 441 9.14 -18.84 -5.83
C ARG A 441 8.92 -19.76 -7.04
N PHE A 442 9.26 -19.32 -8.26
CA PHE A 442 9.10 -20.07 -9.50
C PHE A 442 10.34 -20.87 -9.90
N ALA A 443 11.49 -20.61 -9.27
CA ALA A 443 12.75 -21.32 -9.50
C ALA A 443 13.60 -21.46 -8.22
N PRO A 444 13.03 -21.96 -7.12
CA PRO A 444 13.61 -21.81 -5.79
C PRO A 444 14.95 -22.52 -5.61
N HIS A 445 15.24 -23.58 -6.38
CA HIS A 445 16.46 -24.37 -6.22
C HIS A 445 17.62 -23.83 -7.05
N VAL A 446 17.33 -23.05 -8.09
CA VAL A 446 18.34 -22.54 -9.03
C VAL A 446 18.45 -21.01 -9.05
N PHE A 447 17.64 -20.31 -8.27
CA PHE A 447 17.65 -18.86 -8.17
C PHE A 447 18.96 -18.30 -7.60
N LEU A 448 19.55 -17.32 -8.29
CA LEU A 448 20.75 -16.61 -7.83
C LEU A 448 20.40 -15.24 -7.22
N THR A 449 19.63 -14.42 -7.92
CA THR A 449 19.15 -13.08 -7.54
C THR A 449 18.20 -12.58 -8.64
N GLY A 450 17.85 -11.29 -8.66
CA GLY A 450 17.04 -10.69 -9.71
C GLY A 450 17.25 -9.18 -9.81
N ALA A 451 17.05 -8.62 -11.00
CA ALA A 451 17.00 -7.18 -11.22
C ALA A 451 15.56 -6.71 -11.07
N VAL A 452 15.29 -5.88 -10.05
CA VAL A 452 13.94 -5.60 -9.54
C VAL A 452 13.62 -4.11 -9.63
N TRP A 453 12.41 -3.80 -10.11
CA TRP A 453 11.89 -2.44 -10.08
C TRP A 453 11.54 -2.03 -8.66
N ASN A 454 11.75 -0.77 -8.31
CA ASN A 454 11.34 -0.23 -7.03
C ASN A 454 10.72 1.16 -7.22
N TRP A 455 9.43 1.18 -7.52
CA TRP A 455 8.71 2.41 -7.87
C TRP A 455 8.38 3.30 -6.67
N THR A 456 8.49 2.78 -5.44
CA THR A 456 8.10 3.52 -4.23
C THR A 456 8.79 4.89 -4.11
N PRO A 457 10.13 5.02 -4.21
CA PRO A 457 10.80 6.30 -3.99
C PRO A 457 10.38 7.34 -5.04
N ILE A 458 10.43 6.97 -6.32
CA ILE A 458 10.08 7.86 -7.43
C ILE A 458 8.62 8.31 -7.38
N MET A 459 7.68 7.40 -7.08
CA MET A 459 6.25 7.76 -6.94
C MET A 459 6.02 8.66 -5.72
N THR A 460 6.71 8.40 -4.60
CA THR A 460 6.62 9.20 -3.37
C THR A 460 7.09 10.62 -3.63
N ASP A 461 8.28 10.80 -4.20
CA ASP A 461 8.88 12.12 -4.43
C ASP A 461 8.06 12.94 -5.43
N ILE A 462 7.52 12.31 -6.48
CA ILE A 462 6.60 12.95 -7.43
C ILE A 462 5.35 13.46 -6.71
N VAL A 463 4.74 12.64 -5.85
CA VAL A 463 3.53 13.02 -5.13
C VAL A 463 3.81 14.12 -4.10
N GLU A 464 4.93 14.06 -3.40
CA GLU A 464 5.35 15.15 -2.51
C GLU A 464 5.61 16.44 -3.28
N ALA A 465 6.29 16.39 -4.43
CA ALA A 465 6.50 17.55 -5.28
C ALA A 465 5.18 18.14 -5.79
N ALA A 466 4.23 17.29 -6.18
CA ALA A 466 2.88 17.71 -6.58
C ALA A 466 2.14 18.39 -5.41
N ARG A 467 2.18 17.80 -4.20
CA ARG A 467 1.55 18.36 -3.00
C ARG A 467 2.15 19.70 -2.62
N ASN A 468 3.47 19.84 -2.72
CA ASN A 468 4.20 21.03 -2.32
C ASN A 468 4.19 22.13 -3.39
N GLY A 469 3.64 21.85 -4.59
CA GLY A 469 3.64 22.78 -5.71
C GLY A 469 5.02 23.00 -6.32
N THR A 470 5.97 22.10 -6.08
CA THR A 470 7.36 22.18 -6.56
C THR A 470 7.63 21.24 -7.74
N TRP A 471 6.62 20.55 -8.26
CA TRP A 471 6.77 19.62 -9.38
C TRP A 471 7.36 20.29 -10.64
N ASP A 472 6.97 21.52 -10.95
CA ASP A 472 7.50 22.29 -12.09
C ASP A 472 8.97 22.72 -11.91
N GLU A 473 9.50 22.69 -10.68
CA GLU A 473 10.91 23.01 -10.40
C GLU A 473 11.85 21.89 -10.85
N TYR A 474 11.34 20.68 -11.04
CA TYR A 474 12.12 19.54 -11.53
C TYR A 474 12.38 19.68 -13.03
N SER A 475 13.62 20.02 -13.40
CA SER A 475 14.00 20.31 -14.79
C SER A 475 13.62 19.17 -15.75
N GLY A 476 12.92 19.50 -16.84
CA GLY A 476 12.49 18.55 -17.87
C GLY A 476 11.39 17.57 -17.43
N GLN A 477 11.06 17.51 -16.14
CA GLN A 477 10.09 16.59 -15.53
C GLN A 477 10.33 15.11 -15.92
N ASP A 478 11.60 14.75 -16.11
CA ASP A 478 12.05 13.40 -16.45
C ASP A 478 12.73 12.75 -15.24
N TRP A 479 11.97 11.93 -14.52
CA TRP A 479 12.41 11.28 -13.30
C TRP A 479 13.03 9.93 -13.66
N TRP A 480 14.35 9.79 -13.54
CA TRP A 480 15.06 8.55 -13.93
C TRP A 480 15.96 8.03 -12.80
N TYR A 481 15.37 7.21 -11.93
CA TYR A 481 15.99 6.82 -10.66
C TYR A 481 16.77 5.51 -10.79
N GLY A 482 18.03 5.51 -10.38
CA GLY A 482 18.89 4.35 -10.32
C GLY A 482 18.96 3.72 -8.94
N LEU A 483 20.08 3.07 -8.65
CA LEU A 483 20.36 2.48 -7.34
C LEU A 483 20.50 3.56 -6.26
N ALA A 484 21.08 4.72 -6.61
CA ALA A 484 21.35 5.80 -5.65
C ALA A 484 20.05 6.39 -5.08
N GLU A 485 19.06 6.62 -5.93
CA GLU A 485 17.73 7.11 -5.57
C GLU A 485 16.76 5.96 -5.21
N GLY A 486 17.21 4.71 -5.36
CA GLY A 486 16.44 3.52 -5.03
C GLY A 486 15.32 3.18 -6.01
N GLY A 487 15.34 3.68 -7.26
CA GLY A 487 14.36 3.33 -8.30
C GLY A 487 14.46 1.88 -8.80
N VAL A 488 15.62 1.25 -8.60
CA VAL A 488 15.88 -0.16 -8.91
C VAL A 488 16.67 -0.80 -7.77
N LYS A 489 16.62 -2.13 -7.67
CA LYS A 489 17.33 -2.89 -6.64
C LYS A 489 17.61 -4.32 -7.09
N LEU A 490 18.41 -5.04 -6.31
CA LEU A 490 18.57 -6.49 -6.42
C LEU A 490 17.55 -7.22 -5.53
N ALA A 491 17.03 -8.34 -6.01
CA ALA A 491 16.38 -9.31 -5.14
C ALA A 491 17.42 -9.92 -4.17
N PRO A 492 17.03 -10.36 -2.97
CA PRO A 492 17.95 -11.06 -2.06
C PRO A 492 18.56 -12.28 -2.76
N PHE A 493 19.85 -12.52 -2.54
CA PHE A 493 20.55 -13.62 -3.19
C PHE A 493 20.06 -14.99 -2.70
N GLY A 494 19.91 -15.93 -3.63
CA GLY A 494 19.62 -17.34 -3.34
C GLY A 494 20.83 -18.09 -2.80
N ASP A 495 20.59 -19.21 -2.12
CA ASP A 495 21.57 -19.91 -1.27
C ASP A 495 22.83 -20.38 -2.04
N ALA A 496 22.72 -20.59 -3.35
CA ALA A 496 23.83 -21.00 -4.19
C ALA A 496 24.92 -19.92 -4.37
N VAL A 497 24.60 -18.63 -4.13
CA VAL A 497 25.56 -17.53 -4.33
C VAL A 497 26.53 -17.45 -3.15
N PRO A 498 27.86 -17.66 -3.36
CA PRO A 498 28.85 -17.60 -2.29
C PRO A 498 29.00 -16.19 -1.69
N GLU A 499 29.42 -16.11 -0.43
CA GLU A 499 29.59 -14.83 0.28
C GLU A 499 30.59 -13.89 -0.41
N GLU A 500 31.65 -14.43 -1.02
CA GLU A 500 32.60 -13.64 -1.81
C GLU A 500 31.92 -12.92 -2.99
N VAL A 501 31.01 -13.60 -3.69
CA VAL A 501 30.26 -13.01 -4.80
C VAL A 501 29.31 -11.94 -4.27
N ARG A 502 28.60 -12.21 -3.17
CA ARG A 502 27.70 -11.23 -2.51
C ARG A 502 28.46 -9.97 -2.11
N ALA A 503 29.62 -10.13 -1.48
CA ALA A 503 30.47 -9.02 -1.05
C ALA A 503 30.96 -8.19 -2.26
N LYS A 504 31.37 -8.84 -3.36
CA LYS A 504 31.78 -8.16 -4.58
C LYS A 504 30.63 -7.37 -5.20
N VAL A 505 29.43 -7.94 -5.28
CA VAL A 505 28.25 -7.25 -5.81
C VAL A 505 27.90 -6.04 -4.94
N LYS A 506 27.87 -6.20 -3.61
CA LYS A 506 27.59 -5.10 -2.67
C LYS A 506 28.62 -3.96 -2.78
N ALA A 507 29.90 -4.28 -2.98
CA ALA A 507 30.93 -3.27 -3.19
C ALA A 507 30.69 -2.48 -4.50
N ASN A 508 30.30 -3.16 -5.58
CA ASN A 508 29.97 -2.50 -6.85
C ASN A 508 28.67 -1.69 -6.76
N GLU A 509 27.66 -2.19 -6.05
CA GLU A 509 26.42 -1.45 -5.77
C GLU A 509 26.73 -0.13 -5.06
N GLN A 510 27.56 -0.17 -4.00
CA GLN A 510 27.98 1.04 -3.30
C GLN A 510 28.81 1.99 -4.17
N ALA A 511 29.64 1.47 -5.06
CA ALA A 511 30.43 2.28 -5.98
C ALA A 511 29.55 2.98 -7.03
N LEU A 512 28.57 2.27 -7.60
CA LEU A 512 27.56 2.82 -8.51
C LEU A 512 26.73 3.91 -7.83
N MET A 513 26.23 3.65 -6.62
CA MET A 513 25.44 4.63 -5.86
C MET A 513 26.20 5.92 -5.54
N LYS A 514 27.54 5.87 -5.47
CA LYS A 514 28.39 7.03 -5.22
C LYS A 514 28.92 7.69 -6.50
N GLY A 515 28.63 7.13 -7.68
CA GLY A 515 29.24 7.55 -8.94
C GLY A 515 30.75 7.28 -9.03
N GLU A 516 31.30 6.40 -8.19
CA GLU A 516 32.70 5.97 -8.28
C GLU A 516 32.92 5.01 -9.47
N VAL A 517 31.85 4.32 -9.88
CA VAL A 517 31.75 3.49 -11.07
C VAL A 517 30.51 3.92 -11.84
N GLU A 518 30.61 3.96 -13.17
CA GLU A 518 29.49 4.12 -14.08
C GLU A 518 29.47 2.92 -15.03
N VAL A 519 28.27 2.43 -15.39
CA VAL A 519 28.16 1.28 -16.32
C VAL A 519 28.56 1.68 -17.74
N PHE A 520 28.23 2.91 -18.14
CA PHE A 520 28.49 3.50 -19.44
C PHE A 520 29.11 4.91 -19.29
N PRO A 521 30.35 5.03 -18.78
CA PRO A 521 30.99 6.33 -18.52
C PRO A 521 31.19 7.19 -19.77
N GLU A 522 31.08 6.59 -20.95
CA GLU A 522 31.24 7.25 -22.23
C GLU A 522 29.94 7.83 -22.82
N MET A 523 28.80 7.70 -22.13
CA MET A 523 27.47 8.07 -22.67
C MET A 523 26.69 9.00 -21.75
N THR A 524 26.04 9.97 -22.36
CA THR A 524 24.99 10.79 -21.72
C THR A 524 23.69 10.01 -21.58
N ASP A 525 22.76 10.51 -20.75
CA ASP A 525 21.42 9.93 -20.60
C ASP A 525 20.63 9.89 -21.91
N GLU A 526 20.79 10.90 -22.77
CA GLU A 526 20.17 10.95 -24.09
C GLU A 526 20.71 9.83 -25.00
N GLU A 527 22.03 9.65 -25.03
CA GLU A 527 22.69 8.57 -25.77
C GLU A 527 22.30 7.19 -25.24
N LEU A 528 22.16 7.03 -23.92
CA LEU A 528 21.70 5.78 -23.30
C LEU A 528 20.26 5.42 -23.69
N ARG A 529 19.38 6.41 -23.86
CA ARG A 529 18.01 6.20 -24.31
C ARG A 529 17.91 5.87 -25.80
N ALA A 530 18.91 6.23 -26.59
CA ALA A 530 19.02 5.90 -28.01
C ALA A 530 19.97 4.71 -28.30
N LEU A 531 20.51 4.07 -27.27
CA LEU A 531 21.54 3.03 -27.41
C LEU A 531 21.04 1.85 -28.26
N TYR A 532 21.75 1.58 -29.36
CA TYR A 532 21.38 0.53 -30.32
C TYR A 532 22.59 -0.19 -30.94
N TYR A 533 23.41 -0.81 -30.09
CA TYR A 533 24.50 -1.71 -30.47
C TYR A 533 24.62 -2.84 -29.43
N LEU A 534 25.35 -3.91 -29.74
CA LEU A 534 25.65 -4.97 -28.77
C LEU A 534 27.15 -4.97 -28.42
N GLU A 535 27.45 -5.18 -27.13
CA GLU A 535 28.81 -5.43 -26.64
C GLU A 535 29.50 -6.62 -27.30
N SER A 536 30.84 -6.61 -27.32
CA SER A 536 31.66 -7.59 -28.03
C SER A 536 31.56 -9.03 -27.50
N ASN A 537 31.19 -9.22 -26.23
CA ASN A 537 31.01 -10.53 -25.61
C ASN A 537 29.57 -11.08 -25.76
N ILE A 538 28.73 -10.43 -26.56
CA ILE A 538 27.37 -10.89 -26.84
C ILE A 538 27.36 -11.76 -28.10
N VAL A 539 26.78 -12.95 -27.98
CA VAL A 539 26.55 -13.88 -29.08
C VAL A 539 25.09 -13.78 -29.49
N GLY A 540 24.84 -13.17 -30.64
CA GLY A 540 23.50 -12.93 -31.17
C GLY A 540 23.55 -11.89 -32.28
N LYS A 541 22.40 -11.59 -32.88
CA LYS A 541 22.27 -10.48 -33.82
C LYS A 541 21.26 -9.49 -33.27
N LEU A 542 21.62 -8.20 -33.30
CA LEU A 542 20.66 -7.12 -33.11
C LEU A 542 19.88 -6.96 -34.41
N PRO A 543 18.53 -7.09 -34.39
CA PRO A 543 17.71 -6.77 -35.54
C PRO A 543 17.91 -5.29 -35.94
N PRO A 544 17.65 -4.93 -37.21
CA PRO A 544 17.62 -3.52 -37.61
C PRO A 544 16.70 -2.71 -36.69
N ALA A 545 17.11 -1.47 -36.40
CA ALA A 545 16.34 -0.52 -35.59
C ALA A 545 15.00 -0.17 -36.24
#